data_AF-A0A8D2HQU5-F1
#
_entry.id   AF-A0A8D2HQU5-F1
#
_cell.length_a   1.000
_cell.length_b   1.000
_cell.length_c   1.000
_cell.angle_alpha   90.00
_cell.angle_beta   90.00
_cell.angle_gamma   90.00
#
_symmetry.space_group_name_H-M   'P 1'
#
loop_
_entity.id
_entity.type
_entity.pdbx_description
1 polymer ?
#
loop_
_entity_poly.entity_id
_entity_poly.type
_entity_poly.pdbx_seq_one_letter_code
_entity_poly.pdbx_strand_id
1 'polypeptide(L)'
;MEVKHSEENLGPQNLFAEIQCIIQIKNKSGEELFIFPAKIMEVEEQQQPWKTSFYTELPKVELHAHLNGSISSNTMRKLIAKKPNLKIHDHMTMIDKGKKRTLEEYLMAIDRRGGPSVAKETVKLAEEFFLSTEDTVLGLDLSGDPTIGQAKDFLEPLLEAKKAGLKLALHLSEIPNQNKETQMLLDLLPDRIGHGTFLNSSEEGSLNLVDFVRQHQIPLELCLTSNIKSQTVPSYDQHHFGFWYSIAHPSVICTDDKGVFATYLSQEYQLAAETFNLTKSQVWDLSYESISYIFASDSTRSELRKKWKNLKPKVLHF
;
A
#
# COMPACT_ATOMS: atom_id res chain seq x y z
N MET A 1 -25.57 10.98 49.44
CA MET A 1 -26.00 12.11 48.59
C MET A 1 -25.87 11.63 47.16
N GLU A 2 -26.98 11.27 46.55
CA GLU A 2 -27.06 10.89 45.14
C GLU A 2 -26.82 12.11 44.26
N VAL A 3 -26.04 11.95 43.19
CA VAL A 3 -26.08 12.87 42.06
C VAL A 3 -26.32 12.03 40.81
N LYS A 4 -27.48 12.28 40.20
CA LYS A 4 -27.98 11.67 38.97
C LYS A 4 -27.07 12.01 37.80
N HIS A 5 -26.69 11.02 36.99
CA HIS A 5 -26.28 11.25 35.61
C HIS A 5 -27.51 11.20 34.72
N SER A 6 -27.77 12.31 34.03
CA SER A 6 -28.72 12.42 32.94
C SER A 6 -28.16 11.72 31.70
N GLU A 7 -28.93 10.80 31.14
CA GLU A 7 -28.75 10.27 29.80
C GLU A 7 -28.99 11.39 28.79
N GLU A 8 -27.97 11.75 28.00
CA GLU A 8 -28.18 12.41 26.72
C GLU A 8 -27.96 11.41 25.59
N ASN A 9 -29.06 11.11 24.91
CA ASN A 9 -29.11 10.46 23.61
C ASN A 9 -28.28 11.27 22.59
N LEU A 10 -27.24 10.66 22.03
CA LEU A 10 -26.62 11.08 20.78
C LEU A 10 -26.54 9.87 19.83
N GLY A 11 -26.99 10.09 18.60
CA GLY A 11 -27.32 9.10 17.57
C GLY A 11 -26.14 8.36 16.93
N PRO A 12 -26.31 7.84 15.70
CA PRO A 12 -25.61 6.65 15.21
C PRO A 12 -24.10 6.84 15.15
N GLN A 13 -23.40 5.98 15.88
CA GLN A 13 -21.95 5.88 15.92
C GLN A 13 -21.43 5.50 14.51
N ASN A 14 -20.71 6.42 13.87
CA ASN A 14 -20.01 6.15 12.62
C ASN A 14 -18.82 5.22 12.89
N LEU A 15 -19.00 3.94 12.62
CA LEU A 15 -17.90 2.97 12.54
C LEU A 15 -17.09 3.23 11.27
N PHE A 16 -15.86 3.74 11.44
CA PHE A 16 -14.85 3.76 10.38
C PHE A 16 -14.15 2.40 10.30
N ALA A 17 -13.99 1.88 9.10
CA ALA A 17 -13.19 0.71 8.84
C ALA A 17 -12.21 1.04 7.71
N GLU A 18 -11.03 1.53 8.09
CA GLU A 18 -9.84 1.57 7.24
C GLU A 18 -9.47 0.13 6.88
N ILE A 19 -9.53 -0.18 5.59
CA ILE A 19 -8.98 -1.43 5.05
C ILE A 19 -7.60 -1.07 4.51
N GLN A 20 -6.66 -0.90 5.44
CA GLN A 20 -5.24 -1.14 5.15
C GLN A 20 -5.14 -2.62 4.78
N CYS A 21 -4.38 -3.01 3.76
CA CYS A 21 -4.13 -4.41 3.38
C CYS A 21 -4.19 -5.33 4.61
N ILE A 22 -5.37 -5.93 4.83
CA ILE A 22 -5.65 -6.67 6.05
C ILE A 22 -4.90 -7.98 5.85
N ILE A 23 -3.79 -8.13 6.59
CA ILE A 23 -3.43 -9.41 7.19
C ILE A 23 -4.68 -9.87 7.94
N GLN A 24 -5.50 -10.70 7.30
CA GLN A 24 -6.77 -11.15 7.87
C GLN A 24 -6.44 -12.30 8.81
N ILE A 25 -6.01 -11.96 10.03
CA ILE A 25 -5.71 -12.95 11.05
C ILE A 25 -7.04 -13.55 11.56
N LYS A 26 -7.54 -14.58 10.89
CA LYS A 26 -8.50 -15.51 11.51
C LYS A 26 -7.73 -16.40 12.50
N ASN A 27 -8.28 -16.60 13.70
CA ASN A 27 -7.82 -17.67 14.59
C ASN A 27 -8.57 -18.96 14.24
N LYS A 28 -8.02 -20.11 14.65
CA LYS A 28 -8.55 -21.45 14.34
C LYS A 28 -9.82 -21.84 15.13
N SER A 29 -10.50 -20.91 15.81
CA SER A 29 -11.67 -21.25 16.66
C SER A 29 -12.99 -20.57 16.28
N GLY A 30 -13.04 -19.75 15.21
CA GLY A 30 -14.32 -19.26 14.68
C GLY A 30 -15.10 -18.32 15.60
N GLU A 31 -14.47 -17.74 16.63
CA GLU A 31 -15.09 -16.71 17.46
C GLU A 31 -14.76 -15.30 16.93
N GLU A 32 -15.81 -14.50 16.68
CA GLU A 32 -15.70 -13.09 16.33
C GLU A 32 -15.01 -12.32 17.47
N LEU A 33 -13.75 -11.95 17.26
CA LEU A 33 -13.02 -11.09 18.19
C LEU A 33 -13.34 -9.63 17.90
N PHE A 34 -14.27 -9.11 18.70
CA PHE A 34 -14.49 -7.74 19.09
C PHE A 34 -13.66 -6.69 18.35
N ILE A 35 -14.38 -5.89 17.57
CA ILE A 35 -14.04 -4.49 17.28
C ILE A 35 -13.75 -3.84 18.63
N PHE A 36 -12.47 -3.68 18.98
CA PHE A 36 -12.14 -2.73 20.04
C PHE A 36 -12.65 -1.38 19.55
N PRO A 37 -13.42 -0.64 20.36
CA PRO A 37 -13.81 0.71 20.00
C PRO A 37 -12.51 1.43 19.65
N ALA A 38 -12.48 2.05 18.47
CA ALA A 38 -11.45 3.02 18.15
C ALA A 38 -11.38 3.95 19.36
N LYS A 39 -10.33 3.82 20.18
CA LYS A 39 -10.00 4.89 21.09
C LYS A 39 -9.49 5.95 20.15
N ILE A 40 -10.40 6.86 19.84
CA ILE A 40 -10.22 8.02 18.99
C ILE A 40 -8.85 8.60 19.37
N MET A 41 -7.89 8.57 18.45
CA MET A 41 -6.86 9.59 18.46
C MET A 41 -7.57 10.86 18.03
N GLU A 42 -8.20 11.49 19.02
CA GLU A 42 -8.96 12.72 18.89
C GLU A 42 -7.97 13.88 18.92
N VAL A 43 -6.98 13.84 18.02
CA VAL A 43 -6.03 14.93 17.83
C VAL A 43 -5.68 14.97 16.34
N GLU A 44 -6.27 15.97 15.66
CA GLU A 44 -5.80 16.60 14.40
C GLU A 44 -6.32 16.15 13.02
N GLU A 45 -7.40 15.37 12.87
CA GLU A 45 -8.09 15.33 11.55
C GLU A 45 -9.16 16.44 11.41
N GLN A 46 -9.71 16.93 12.53
CA GLN A 46 -10.81 17.92 12.54
C GLN A 46 -10.38 19.38 12.27
N GLN A 47 -9.09 19.68 12.14
CA GLN A 47 -8.59 21.07 11.99
C GLN A 47 -7.85 21.35 10.68
N GLN A 48 -7.83 20.38 9.76
CA GLN A 48 -7.09 20.54 8.52
C GLN A 48 -8.00 21.01 7.35
N PRO A 49 -7.52 21.89 6.46
CA PRO A 49 -8.35 22.66 5.51
C PRO A 49 -8.91 21.90 4.29
N TRP A 50 -8.82 20.56 4.26
CA TRP A 50 -9.29 19.73 3.15
C TRP A 50 -10.81 19.52 3.23
N LYS A 51 -11.51 20.10 2.25
CA LYS A 51 -12.78 20.81 2.47
C LYS A 51 -14.07 20.05 2.13
N THR A 52 -14.04 18.74 1.88
CA THR A 52 -15.27 18.01 1.54
C THR A 52 -15.39 16.65 2.21
N SER A 53 -16.60 16.33 2.72
CA SER A 53 -16.92 15.04 3.33
C SER A 53 -16.74 13.86 2.37
N PHE A 54 -16.77 14.10 1.06
CA PHE A 54 -16.67 13.05 0.06
C PHE A 54 -15.37 12.24 0.14
N TYR A 55 -14.21 12.89 0.17
CA TYR A 55 -12.92 12.18 0.15
C TYR A 55 -12.63 11.45 1.47
N THR A 56 -13.13 11.97 2.59
CA THR A 56 -13.01 11.32 3.90
C THR A 56 -13.95 10.12 4.01
N GLU A 57 -15.18 10.22 3.51
CA GLU A 57 -16.17 9.12 3.50
C GLU A 57 -15.93 8.06 2.42
N LEU A 58 -15.17 8.39 1.37
CA LEU A 58 -14.82 7.46 0.31
C LEU A 58 -14.13 6.23 0.89
N PRO A 59 -14.63 5.00 0.70
CA PRO A 59 -13.88 3.80 1.07
C PRO A 59 -12.64 3.69 0.18
N LYS A 60 -11.47 3.37 0.72
CA LYS A 60 -10.19 3.37 0.00
C LYS A 60 -9.36 2.15 0.41
N VAL A 61 -8.50 1.70 -0.50
CA VAL A 61 -7.48 0.67 -0.25
C VAL A 61 -6.11 1.30 -0.46
N GLU A 62 -5.22 1.10 0.51
CA GLU A 62 -3.80 1.48 0.39
C GLU A 62 -2.99 0.26 -0.06
N LEU A 63 -2.28 0.37 -1.19
CA LEU A 63 -1.50 -0.72 -1.78
C LEU A 63 0.01 -0.47 -1.71
N HIS A 64 0.42 0.78 -1.54
CA HIS A 64 1.80 1.21 -1.52
C HIS A 64 2.04 1.98 -0.23
N ALA A 65 2.28 1.18 0.80
CA ALA A 65 2.62 1.65 2.12
C ALA A 65 3.91 0.95 2.53
N HIS A 66 5.02 1.67 2.51
CA HIS A 66 6.22 1.24 3.21
C HIS A 66 5.88 1.10 4.69
N LEU A 67 6.01 -0.12 5.19
CA LEU A 67 5.39 -0.55 6.42
C LEU A 67 6.06 0.00 7.70
N ASN A 68 7.05 0.90 7.56
CA ASN A 68 7.70 1.62 8.67
C ASN A 68 6.74 2.49 9.53
N GLY A 69 5.43 2.50 9.24
CA GLY A 69 4.42 3.12 10.09
C GLY A 69 3.01 2.52 10.01
N SER A 70 2.85 1.30 9.47
CA SER A 70 1.53 0.77 9.08
C SER A 70 1.10 -0.51 9.80
N ILE A 71 1.97 -1.15 10.60
CA ILE A 71 1.57 -2.20 11.54
C ILE A 71 1.64 -1.66 12.96
N SER A 72 0.53 -1.73 13.70
CA SER A 72 0.56 -1.36 15.11
C SER A 72 1.50 -2.29 15.88
N SER A 73 2.23 -1.69 16.80
CA SER A 73 3.00 -2.34 17.84
C SER A 73 2.35 -3.58 18.46
N ASN A 74 1.03 -3.52 18.63
CA ASN A 74 0.24 -4.59 19.23
C ASN A 74 0.04 -5.77 18.27
N THR A 75 -0.20 -5.47 16.99
CA THR A 75 -0.32 -6.49 15.93
C THR A 75 0.98 -7.26 15.78
N MET A 76 2.11 -6.55 15.82
CA MET A 76 3.40 -7.20 15.65
C MET A 76 3.76 -8.12 16.83
N ARG A 77 3.48 -7.71 18.07
CA ARG A 77 3.59 -8.59 19.24
C ARG A 77 2.75 -9.87 19.13
N LYS A 78 1.55 -9.78 18.55
CA LYS A 78 0.69 -10.97 18.30
C LYS A 78 1.27 -11.92 17.25
N LEU A 79 1.92 -11.38 16.21
CA LEU A 79 2.59 -12.17 15.18
C LEU A 79 3.80 -12.92 15.75
N ILE A 80 4.63 -12.24 16.55
CA ILE A 80 5.76 -12.83 17.28
C ILE A 80 5.28 -13.98 18.17
N ALA A 81 4.21 -13.75 18.96
CA ALA A 81 3.67 -14.75 19.89
C ALA A 81 3.17 -16.03 19.19
N LYS A 82 2.77 -15.97 17.91
CA LYS A 82 2.33 -17.15 17.14
C LYS A 82 3.48 -18.02 16.63
N LYS A 83 4.72 -17.54 16.66
CA LYS A 83 5.90 -18.27 16.15
C LYS A 83 7.10 -18.10 17.11
N PRO A 84 7.03 -18.62 18.35
CA PRO A 84 8.08 -18.44 19.36
C PRO A 84 9.43 -19.06 18.98
N ASN A 85 9.46 -19.93 17.96
CA ASN A 85 10.67 -20.57 17.45
C ASN A 85 11.49 -19.64 16.55
N LEU A 86 10.83 -18.65 15.93
CA LEU A 86 11.51 -17.50 15.35
C LEU A 86 11.93 -16.66 16.56
N LYS A 87 13.22 -16.55 16.85
CA LYS A 87 13.76 -15.80 18.01
C LYS A 87 13.58 -14.28 17.83
N ILE A 88 12.33 -13.82 17.73
CA ILE A 88 11.97 -12.42 17.53
C ILE A 88 11.66 -11.83 18.90
N HIS A 89 12.49 -10.91 19.37
CA HIS A 89 12.39 -10.26 20.67
C HIS A 89 11.68 -8.90 20.57
N ASP A 90 11.08 -8.40 21.66
CA ASP A 90 10.26 -7.15 21.69
C ASP A 90 10.96 -5.89 21.16
N HIS A 91 12.29 -5.88 21.10
CA HIS A 91 13.09 -4.78 20.54
C HIS A 91 13.30 -4.85 19.02
N MET A 92 12.74 -5.87 18.35
CA MET A 92 12.96 -6.16 16.92
C MET A 92 11.81 -5.69 16.01
N THR A 93 10.81 -4.99 16.54
CA THR A 93 9.54 -4.76 15.84
C THR A 93 8.84 -3.42 16.14
N MET A 94 9.48 -2.55 16.90
CA MET A 94 8.84 -1.44 17.60
C MET A 94 9.66 -0.14 17.49
N ILE A 95 9.15 0.85 16.75
CA ILE A 95 9.73 2.19 16.72
C ILE A 95 9.09 3.05 17.83
N ASP A 96 9.78 3.23 18.95
CA ASP A 96 9.47 4.27 19.94
C ASP A 96 10.23 5.58 19.62
N LYS A 97 9.58 6.73 19.81
CA LYS A 97 10.17 8.06 19.56
C LYS A 97 11.53 8.21 20.29
N GLY A 98 12.59 8.51 19.53
CA GLY A 98 13.86 9.04 20.07
C GLY A 98 15.08 8.10 20.10
N LYS A 99 15.04 6.90 19.50
CA LYS A 99 16.22 6.02 19.37
C LYS A 99 16.74 5.93 17.92
N LYS A 100 18.07 5.91 17.74
CA LYS A 100 18.76 5.58 16.47
C LYS A 100 19.27 4.14 16.53
N ARG A 101 18.94 3.26 15.55
CA ARG A 101 19.64 1.99 15.22
C ARG A 101 19.44 1.52 13.76
N THR A 102 20.19 0.46 13.40
CA THR A 102 20.68 -0.02 12.10
C THR A 102 19.82 -1.09 11.38
N LEU A 103 20.24 -1.42 10.16
CA LEU A 103 19.59 -1.99 8.95
C LEU A 103 18.76 -3.32 8.98
N GLU A 104 18.24 -3.84 10.10
CA GLU A 104 17.77 -5.26 10.13
C GLU A 104 16.34 -5.52 10.66
N GLU A 105 15.38 -4.61 10.50
CA GLU A 105 14.01 -4.80 11.02
C GLU A 105 12.99 -4.98 9.87
N TYR A 106 12.59 -6.23 9.62
CA TYR A 106 11.83 -6.64 8.44
C TYR A 106 10.30 -6.68 8.64
N LEU A 107 9.63 -5.91 7.81
CA LEU A 107 8.40 -6.29 7.10
C LEU A 107 8.82 -6.74 5.70
N MET A 108 8.08 -7.63 5.03
CA MET A 108 8.55 -8.38 3.84
C MET A 108 8.72 -7.49 2.59
N ALA A 109 9.74 -6.65 2.61
CA ALA A 109 10.18 -5.76 1.55
C ALA A 109 11.69 -5.95 1.40
N ILE A 110 12.13 -6.38 0.23
CA ILE A 110 13.55 -6.47 -0.10
C ILE A 110 14.06 -5.04 -0.27
N ASP A 111 14.75 -4.51 0.74
CA ASP A 111 15.47 -3.26 0.62
C ASP A 111 16.79 -3.49 -0.13
N ARG A 112 16.97 -2.81 -1.26
CA ARG A 112 18.17 -2.90 -2.08
C ARG A 112 19.48 -2.68 -1.31
N ARG A 113 19.45 -1.87 -0.24
CA ARG A 113 20.61 -1.59 0.63
C ARG A 113 21.09 -2.82 1.41
N GLY A 114 20.22 -3.80 1.65
CA GLY A 114 20.57 -5.07 2.28
C GLY A 114 21.33 -6.03 1.34
N GLY A 115 21.25 -5.81 0.03
CA GLY A 115 21.93 -6.64 -0.97
C GLY A 115 21.31 -8.04 -1.15
N PRO A 116 21.92 -8.87 -2.03
CA PRO A 116 21.31 -10.11 -2.50
C PRO A 116 21.22 -11.22 -1.44
N SER A 117 22.14 -11.26 -0.46
CA SER A 117 22.08 -12.27 0.61
C SER A 117 20.85 -12.06 1.48
N VAL A 118 20.61 -10.81 1.90
CA VAL A 118 19.44 -10.44 2.69
C VAL A 118 18.17 -10.67 1.88
N ALA A 119 18.17 -10.33 0.58
CA ALA A 119 17.04 -10.61 -0.31
C ALA A 119 16.63 -12.09 -0.31
N LYS A 120 17.59 -13.02 -0.41
CA LYS A 120 17.33 -14.47 -0.36
C LYS A 120 16.76 -14.92 0.98
N GLU A 121 17.27 -14.39 2.09
CA GLU A 121 16.76 -14.70 3.42
C GLU A 121 15.32 -14.21 3.61
N THR A 122 15.03 -13.00 3.13
CA THR A 122 13.67 -12.43 3.09
C THR A 122 12.73 -13.30 2.28
N VAL A 123 13.13 -13.75 1.08
CA VAL A 123 12.28 -14.63 0.27
C VAL A 123 11.96 -15.94 0.98
N LYS A 124 12.97 -16.60 1.57
CA LYS A 124 12.75 -17.85 2.32
C LYS A 124 11.79 -17.65 3.49
N LEU A 125 11.93 -16.55 4.22
CA LEU A 125 11.01 -16.23 5.31
C LEU A 125 9.59 -15.96 4.80
N ALA A 126 9.44 -15.29 3.65
CA ALA A 126 8.15 -15.04 3.02
C ALA A 126 7.46 -16.33 2.63
N GLU A 127 8.20 -17.24 2.00
CA GLU A 127 7.70 -18.56 1.61
C GLU A 127 7.24 -19.35 2.84
N GLU A 128 8.03 -19.35 3.91
CA GLU A 128 7.68 -20.08 5.14
C GLU A 128 6.39 -19.54 5.77
N PHE A 129 6.19 -18.22 5.78
CA PHE A 129 4.93 -17.63 6.23
C PHE A 129 3.78 -17.90 5.26
N PHE A 130 3.98 -17.73 3.95
CA PHE A 130 2.98 -18.02 2.93
C PHE A 130 2.45 -19.46 3.01
N LEU A 131 3.33 -20.43 3.24
CA LEU A 131 2.94 -21.85 3.35
C LEU A 131 2.36 -22.22 4.71
N SER A 132 2.73 -21.51 5.78
CA SER A 132 2.35 -21.89 7.15
C SER A 132 1.21 -21.05 7.74
N THR A 133 0.82 -19.97 7.07
CA THR A 133 -0.23 -19.05 7.53
C THR A 133 -1.14 -18.67 6.38
N GLU A 134 -2.45 -18.70 6.62
CA GLU A 134 -3.45 -18.27 5.65
C GLU A 134 -3.54 -16.73 5.65
N ASP A 135 -3.59 -16.12 4.45
CA ASP A 135 -3.82 -14.70 4.22
C ASP A 135 -2.96 -13.72 5.06
N THR A 136 -1.73 -14.11 5.41
CA THR A 136 -0.85 -13.30 6.28
C THR A 136 0.29 -12.65 5.50
N VAL A 137 1.10 -13.46 4.80
CA VAL A 137 2.09 -12.97 3.84
C VAL A 137 1.63 -13.46 2.48
N LEU A 138 1.34 -12.52 1.58
CA LEU A 138 0.79 -12.81 0.25
C LEU A 138 1.78 -12.50 -0.87
N GLY A 139 2.82 -11.74 -0.56
CA GLY A 139 3.76 -11.25 -1.54
C GLY A 139 4.93 -10.51 -0.91
N LEU A 140 5.75 -9.97 -1.79
CA LEU A 140 6.97 -9.24 -1.51
C LEU A 140 6.99 -7.95 -2.28
N ASP A 141 7.62 -6.96 -1.68
CA ASP A 141 8.02 -5.71 -2.30
C ASP A 141 9.55 -5.72 -2.59
N LEU A 142 10.00 -5.09 -3.68
CA LEU A 142 11.40 -4.69 -3.88
C LEU A 142 11.45 -3.16 -3.89
N SER A 143 12.11 -2.57 -2.89
CA SER A 143 12.17 -1.12 -2.67
C SER A 143 13.53 -0.69 -2.08
N GLY A 144 13.62 0.51 -1.52
CA GLY A 144 14.87 1.10 -1.03
C GLY A 144 15.53 1.99 -2.08
N ASP A 145 16.81 2.33 -1.88
CA ASP A 145 17.52 3.28 -2.76
C ASP A 145 17.68 2.70 -4.17
N PRO A 146 17.05 3.27 -5.21
CA PRO A 146 17.08 2.73 -6.58
C PRO A 146 18.47 2.85 -7.23
N THR A 147 19.40 3.59 -6.63
CA THR A 147 20.80 3.70 -7.10
C THR A 147 21.72 2.62 -6.55
N ILE A 148 21.24 1.84 -5.56
CA ILE A 148 22.03 0.80 -4.88
C ILE A 148 21.65 -0.58 -5.40
N GLY A 149 22.66 -1.41 -5.67
CA GLY A 149 22.48 -2.74 -6.26
C GLY A 149 22.04 -2.69 -7.72
N GLN A 150 22.14 -3.82 -8.44
CA GLN A 150 21.64 -3.96 -9.81
C GLN A 150 20.45 -4.92 -9.81
N ALA A 151 19.45 -4.70 -10.68
CA ALA A 151 18.31 -5.62 -10.82
C ALA A 151 18.72 -7.10 -10.88
N LYS A 152 19.79 -7.42 -11.62
CA LYS A 152 20.33 -8.79 -11.76
C LYS A 152 20.64 -9.49 -10.42
N ASP A 153 20.99 -8.72 -9.39
CA ASP A 153 21.35 -9.24 -8.07
C ASP A 153 20.10 -9.75 -7.34
N PHE A 154 18.91 -9.24 -7.71
CA PHE A 154 17.63 -9.57 -7.10
C PHE A 154 16.75 -10.49 -7.97
N LEU A 155 17.13 -10.75 -9.23
CA LEU A 155 16.32 -11.59 -10.13
C LEU A 155 16.11 -13.01 -9.61
N GLU A 156 17.18 -13.65 -9.10
CA GLU A 156 17.07 -15.01 -8.57
C GLU A 156 16.14 -15.10 -7.34
N PRO A 157 16.30 -14.30 -6.27
CA PRO A 157 15.39 -14.37 -5.13
C PRO A 157 13.95 -14.02 -5.51
N LEU A 158 13.73 -13.01 -6.37
CA LEU A 158 12.38 -12.66 -6.82
C LEU A 158 11.73 -13.77 -7.67
N LEU A 159 12.52 -14.45 -8.50
CA LEU A 159 12.04 -15.58 -9.28
C LEU A 159 11.69 -16.78 -8.38
N GLU A 160 12.45 -17.02 -7.31
CA GLU A 160 12.13 -18.04 -6.29
C GLU A 160 10.79 -17.71 -5.61
N ALA A 161 10.62 -16.48 -5.13
CA ALA A 161 9.36 -16.03 -4.55
C ALA A 161 8.16 -16.28 -5.47
N LYS A 162 8.29 -15.90 -6.75
CA LYS A 162 7.23 -16.11 -7.75
C LYS A 162 6.92 -17.60 -7.96
N LYS A 163 7.94 -18.46 -8.00
CA LYS A 163 7.77 -19.92 -8.12
C LYS A 163 7.05 -20.51 -6.91
N ALA A 164 7.23 -19.94 -5.72
CA ALA A 164 6.50 -20.34 -4.52
C ALA A 164 5.06 -19.81 -4.48
N GLY A 165 4.65 -18.96 -5.43
CA GLY A 165 3.31 -18.40 -5.51
C GLY A 165 3.14 -17.06 -4.81
N LEU A 166 4.22 -16.48 -4.27
CA LEU A 166 4.19 -15.12 -3.71
C LEU A 166 3.97 -14.10 -4.84
N LYS A 167 3.16 -13.10 -4.52
CA LYS A 167 2.93 -11.94 -5.37
C LYS A 167 4.09 -10.96 -5.31
N LEU A 168 4.36 -10.25 -6.41
CA LEU A 168 5.45 -9.27 -6.47
C LEU A 168 4.91 -7.86 -6.73
N ALA A 169 5.24 -6.92 -5.84
CA ALA A 169 5.19 -5.49 -6.13
C ALA A 169 6.64 -5.02 -6.29
N LEU A 170 6.99 -4.34 -7.38
CA LEU A 170 8.37 -3.90 -7.60
C LEU A 170 8.39 -2.38 -7.82
N HIS A 171 9.27 -1.69 -7.11
CA HIS A 171 9.58 -0.30 -7.39
C HIS A 171 10.41 -0.22 -8.66
N LEU A 172 9.84 0.37 -9.71
CA LEU A 172 10.48 0.48 -11.02
C LEU A 172 10.46 1.91 -11.52
N SER A 173 11.49 2.29 -12.28
CA SER A 173 11.55 3.59 -12.95
C SER A 173 11.24 4.78 -12.03
N GLU A 174 11.72 4.76 -10.78
CA GLU A 174 11.60 5.89 -9.84
C GLU A 174 12.56 7.05 -10.19
N ILE A 175 13.65 6.74 -10.90
CA ILE A 175 14.67 7.66 -11.38
C ILE A 175 14.86 7.49 -12.90
N PRO A 176 15.36 8.52 -13.61
CA PRO A 176 15.57 8.46 -15.07
C PRO A 176 16.69 7.48 -15.45
N ASN A 177 16.77 7.11 -16.73
CA ASN A 177 17.79 6.25 -17.34
C ASN A 177 17.87 4.82 -16.79
N GLN A 178 16.74 4.25 -16.34
CA GLN A 178 16.67 2.89 -15.79
C GLN A 178 16.08 1.86 -16.76
N ASN A 179 15.86 2.19 -18.04
CA ASN A 179 15.07 1.35 -18.96
C ASN A 179 15.53 -0.11 -19.05
N LYS A 180 16.84 -0.35 -19.05
CA LYS A 180 17.39 -1.71 -19.11
C LYS A 180 17.11 -2.52 -17.83
N GLU A 181 17.23 -1.87 -16.68
CA GLU A 181 16.93 -2.44 -15.37
C GLU A 181 15.43 -2.69 -15.22
N THR A 182 14.61 -1.70 -15.58
CA THR A 182 13.15 -1.82 -15.59
C THR A 182 12.71 -2.99 -16.46
N GLN A 183 13.26 -3.15 -17.68
CA GLN A 183 12.93 -4.30 -18.53
C GLN A 183 13.29 -5.64 -17.86
N MET A 184 14.47 -5.77 -17.25
CA MET A 184 14.87 -7.01 -16.57
C MET A 184 13.91 -7.39 -15.44
N LEU A 185 13.41 -6.40 -14.69
CA LEU A 185 12.45 -6.65 -13.60
C LEU A 185 11.02 -6.89 -14.14
N LEU A 186 10.63 -6.22 -15.23
CA LEU A 186 9.36 -6.48 -15.92
C LEU A 186 9.29 -7.88 -16.52
N ASP A 187 10.42 -8.46 -16.94
CA ASP A 187 10.49 -9.83 -17.46
C ASP A 187 10.13 -10.88 -16.38
N LEU A 188 10.15 -10.52 -15.09
CA LEU A 188 9.60 -11.35 -13.99
C LEU A 188 8.07 -11.29 -13.91
N LEU A 189 7.42 -10.44 -14.71
CA LEU A 189 5.98 -10.19 -14.73
C LEU A 189 5.44 -9.83 -13.34
N PRO A 190 5.87 -8.72 -12.72
CA PRO A 190 5.39 -8.34 -11.39
C PRO A 190 3.87 -8.16 -11.38
N ASP A 191 3.25 -8.42 -10.22
CA ASP A 191 1.81 -8.30 -10.05
C ASP A 191 1.37 -6.84 -9.87
N ARG A 192 2.27 -5.95 -9.40
CA ARG A 192 2.10 -4.48 -9.37
C ARG A 192 3.44 -3.77 -9.52
N ILE A 193 3.39 -2.49 -9.90
CA ILE A 193 4.57 -1.62 -10.00
C ILE A 193 4.40 -0.44 -9.04
N GLY A 194 5.39 -0.26 -8.16
CA GLY A 194 5.55 0.90 -7.29
C GLY A 194 6.07 2.10 -8.08
N HIS A 195 5.39 3.24 -7.97
CA HIS A 195 5.65 4.48 -8.71
C HIS A 195 5.55 4.32 -10.24
N GLY A 196 6.64 3.93 -10.91
CA GLY A 196 6.70 3.90 -12.37
C GLY A 196 6.85 5.29 -13.01
N THR A 197 7.37 6.28 -12.28
CA THR A 197 7.42 7.70 -12.68
C THR A 197 8.04 7.93 -14.05
N PHE A 198 9.15 7.26 -14.33
CA PHE A 198 9.90 7.38 -15.59
C PHE A 198 9.60 6.25 -16.59
N LEU A 199 8.55 5.45 -16.39
CA LEU A 199 8.11 4.45 -17.37
C LEU A 199 7.71 5.10 -18.70
N ASN A 200 7.01 6.23 -18.62
CA ASN A 200 6.63 7.08 -19.75
C ASN A 200 7.47 8.36 -19.72
N SER A 201 8.70 8.27 -20.24
CA SER A 201 9.64 9.37 -20.36
C SER A 201 10.00 9.62 -21.83
N SER A 202 10.72 10.70 -22.11
CA SER A 202 11.23 10.98 -23.46
C SER A 202 12.46 10.14 -23.84
N GLU A 203 12.89 9.22 -22.98
CA GLU A 203 14.09 8.41 -23.19
C GLU A 203 13.87 7.26 -24.19
N GLU A 204 14.92 6.89 -24.91
CA GLU A 204 14.87 5.79 -25.86
C GLU A 204 14.54 4.46 -25.15
N GLY A 205 13.56 3.73 -25.70
CA GLY A 205 13.07 2.47 -25.13
C GLY A 205 11.90 2.62 -24.16
N SER A 206 11.57 3.83 -23.70
CA SER A 206 10.42 4.06 -22.80
C SER A 206 9.09 3.62 -23.41
N LEU A 207 8.88 3.82 -24.72
CA LEU A 207 7.68 3.35 -25.41
C LEU A 207 7.48 1.83 -25.31
N ASN A 208 8.56 1.05 -25.42
CA ASN A 208 8.48 -0.41 -25.28
C ASN A 208 8.09 -0.82 -23.85
N LEU A 209 8.56 -0.10 -22.84
CA LEU A 209 8.18 -0.33 -21.44
C LEU A 209 6.70 -0.01 -21.22
N VAL A 210 6.23 1.11 -21.76
CA VAL A 210 4.81 1.49 -21.71
C VAL A 210 3.95 0.42 -22.35
N ASP A 211 4.30 -0.03 -23.56
CA ASP A 211 3.55 -1.05 -24.28
C ASP A 211 3.54 -2.39 -23.54
N PHE A 212 4.68 -2.79 -22.96
CA PHE A 212 4.75 -4.00 -22.13
C PHE A 212 3.81 -3.91 -20.92
N VAL A 213 3.91 -2.83 -20.14
CA VAL A 213 3.09 -2.63 -18.93
C VAL A 213 1.60 -2.62 -19.29
N ARG A 214 1.22 -1.96 -20.39
CA ARG A 214 -0.16 -1.92 -20.90
C ARG A 214 -0.65 -3.28 -21.36
N GLN A 215 0.14 -3.99 -22.17
CA GLN A 215 -0.23 -5.29 -22.70
C GLN A 215 -0.48 -6.31 -21.57
N HIS A 216 0.34 -6.25 -20.52
CA HIS A 216 0.23 -7.13 -19.36
C HIS A 216 -0.73 -6.63 -18.28
N GLN A 217 -1.32 -5.43 -18.44
CA GLN A 217 -2.26 -4.82 -17.50
C GLN A 217 -1.70 -4.74 -16.06
N ILE A 218 -0.40 -4.46 -15.92
CA ILE A 218 0.26 -4.42 -14.61
C ILE A 218 -0.16 -3.12 -13.89
N PRO A 219 -0.84 -3.18 -12.74
CA PRO A 219 -1.31 -1.99 -12.02
C PRO A 219 -0.16 -1.13 -11.50
N LEU A 220 -0.34 0.18 -11.59
CA LEU A 220 0.58 1.19 -11.07
C LEU A 220 0.10 1.77 -9.74
N GLU A 221 0.99 1.76 -8.76
CA GLU A 221 0.83 2.41 -7.46
C GLU A 221 1.39 3.84 -7.53
N LEU A 222 0.51 4.84 -7.54
CA LEU A 222 0.82 6.22 -7.92
C LEU A 222 0.77 7.13 -6.69
N CYS A 223 1.94 7.71 -6.35
CA CYS A 223 2.19 8.39 -5.09
C CYS A 223 2.47 9.89 -5.31
N LEU A 224 1.42 10.69 -5.49
CA LEU A 224 1.51 12.07 -5.96
C LEU A 224 2.38 12.95 -5.04
N THR A 225 2.06 13.00 -3.74
CA THR A 225 2.80 13.83 -2.80
C THR A 225 4.25 13.36 -2.64
N SER A 226 4.48 12.04 -2.61
CA SER A 226 5.83 11.47 -2.58
C SER A 226 6.65 11.93 -3.78
N ASN A 227 6.11 11.81 -5.00
CA ASN A 227 6.84 12.17 -6.21
C ASN A 227 7.16 13.68 -6.29
N ILE A 228 6.27 14.55 -5.81
CA ILE A 228 6.56 15.99 -5.70
C ILE A 228 7.64 16.27 -4.66
N LYS A 229 7.55 15.69 -3.47
CA LYS A 229 8.51 15.92 -2.39
C LYS A 229 9.90 15.35 -2.70
N SER A 230 9.94 14.24 -3.43
CA SER A 230 11.16 13.62 -3.93
C SER A 230 11.67 14.23 -5.24
N GLN A 231 10.96 15.24 -5.79
CA GLN A 231 11.34 15.96 -7.01
C GLN A 231 11.46 15.06 -8.25
N THR A 232 10.75 13.93 -8.27
CA THR A 232 10.69 13.04 -9.43
C THR A 232 9.68 13.53 -10.47
N VAL A 233 8.75 14.39 -10.05
CA VAL A 233 7.88 15.19 -10.93
C VAL A 233 7.93 16.67 -10.54
N PRO A 234 7.82 17.61 -11.51
CA PRO A 234 7.98 19.04 -11.22
C PRO A 234 6.72 19.69 -10.63
N SER A 235 5.54 19.17 -10.92
CA SER A 235 4.25 19.67 -10.45
C SER A 235 3.17 18.58 -10.56
N TYR A 236 2.07 18.73 -9.81
CA TYR A 236 1.01 17.71 -9.80
C TYR A 236 0.36 17.54 -11.18
N ASP A 237 0.17 18.61 -11.95
CA ASP A 237 -0.42 18.57 -13.31
C ASP A 237 0.48 17.86 -14.33
N GLN A 238 1.78 17.74 -14.05
CA GLN A 238 2.74 16.97 -14.83
C GLN A 238 2.98 15.56 -14.27
N HIS A 239 2.20 15.15 -13.27
CA HIS A 239 2.34 13.82 -12.69
C HIS A 239 1.89 12.74 -13.69
N HIS A 240 2.71 11.69 -13.83
CA HIS A 240 2.50 10.57 -14.76
C HIS A 240 1.15 9.83 -14.59
N PHE A 241 0.47 9.97 -13.45
CA PHE A 241 -0.93 9.56 -13.28
C PHE A 241 -1.81 10.05 -14.44
N GLY A 242 -1.68 11.31 -14.86
CA GLY A 242 -2.52 11.87 -15.92
C GLY A 242 -2.43 11.09 -17.23
N PHE A 243 -1.21 10.68 -17.61
CA PHE A 243 -1.00 9.85 -18.79
C PHE A 243 -1.67 8.47 -18.63
N TRP A 244 -1.31 7.73 -17.58
CA TRP A 244 -1.80 6.36 -17.35
C TRP A 244 -3.33 6.30 -17.20
N TYR A 245 -3.91 7.28 -16.51
CA TYR A 245 -5.35 7.42 -16.37
C TYR A 245 -6.03 7.72 -17.71
N SER A 246 -5.46 8.60 -18.54
CA SER A 246 -6.05 8.99 -19.83
C SER A 246 -6.18 7.83 -20.83
N ILE A 247 -5.31 6.82 -20.71
CA ILE A 247 -5.34 5.60 -21.52
C ILE A 247 -6.08 4.44 -20.82
N ALA A 248 -6.82 4.73 -19.74
CA ALA A 248 -7.57 3.78 -18.92
C ALA A 248 -6.72 2.61 -18.39
N HIS A 249 -5.45 2.87 -18.07
CA HIS A 249 -4.55 1.86 -17.51
C HIS A 249 -4.84 1.62 -16.01
N PRO A 250 -4.76 0.37 -15.51
CA PRO A 250 -4.85 0.04 -14.10
C PRO A 250 -3.97 0.92 -13.20
N SER A 251 -4.61 1.78 -12.40
CA SER A 251 -3.97 2.83 -11.62
C SER A 251 -4.57 2.89 -10.22
N VAL A 252 -3.73 3.06 -9.20
CA VAL A 252 -4.13 3.17 -7.79
C VAL A 252 -3.43 4.36 -7.16
N ILE A 253 -4.20 5.20 -6.47
CA ILE A 253 -3.66 6.32 -5.70
C ILE A 253 -3.23 5.81 -4.33
N CYS A 254 -2.00 6.13 -3.92
CA CYS A 254 -1.37 5.65 -2.70
C CYS A 254 -0.63 6.77 -1.95
N THR A 255 -0.39 6.62 -0.65
CA THR A 255 0.36 7.62 0.14
C THR A 255 1.87 7.48 0.06
N ASP A 256 2.37 6.28 -0.24
CA ASP A 256 3.76 5.93 0.07
C ASP A 256 4.00 6.06 1.59
N ASP A 257 5.04 6.76 2.04
CA ASP A 257 5.28 7.02 3.46
C ASP A 257 4.43 8.17 4.03
N LYS A 258 3.19 7.88 4.47
CA LYS A 258 2.27 8.88 5.07
C LYS A 258 2.92 9.76 6.16
N GLY A 259 3.80 9.19 6.97
CA GLY A 259 4.48 9.90 8.07
C GLY A 259 5.61 10.81 7.58
N VAL A 260 6.43 10.33 6.64
CA VAL A 260 7.54 11.11 6.06
C VAL A 260 7.01 12.24 5.19
N PHE A 261 6.01 11.94 4.37
CA PHE A 261 5.40 12.90 3.46
C PHE A 261 4.26 13.69 4.08
N ALA A 262 3.92 13.47 5.35
CA ALA A 262 2.87 14.18 6.07
C ALA A 262 1.59 14.33 5.22
N THR A 263 1.12 13.20 4.67
CA THR A 263 -0.07 13.12 3.82
C THR A 263 -0.99 11.99 4.28
N TYR A 264 -2.21 11.97 3.75
CA TYR A 264 -3.24 10.98 4.02
C TYR A 264 -3.85 10.50 2.71
N LEU A 265 -4.33 9.27 2.67
CA LEU A 265 -4.90 8.71 1.44
C LEU A 265 -6.10 9.52 0.95
N SER A 266 -6.92 10.07 1.85
CA SER A 266 -8.01 10.99 1.48
C SER A 266 -7.50 12.25 0.78
N GLN A 267 -6.36 12.79 1.23
CA GLN A 267 -5.71 13.95 0.63
C GLN A 267 -5.14 13.61 -0.75
N GLU A 268 -4.51 12.44 -0.93
CA GLU A 268 -3.99 12.02 -2.24
C GLU A 268 -5.11 11.87 -3.28
N TYR A 269 -6.27 11.30 -2.90
CA TYR A 269 -7.44 11.22 -3.76
C TYR A 269 -8.00 12.61 -4.11
N GLN A 270 -8.03 13.54 -3.15
CA GLN A 270 -8.43 14.92 -3.41
C GLN A 270 -7.46 15.62 -4.37
N LEU A 271 -6.15 15.49 -4.15
CA LEU A 271 -5.11 16.06 -5.01
C LEU A 271 -5.23 15.54 -6.43
N ALA A 272 -5.38 14.23 -6.62
CA ALA A 272 -5.60 13.64 -7.95
C ALA A 272 -6.88 14.19 -8.60
N ALA A 273 -7.98 14.29 -7.85
CA ALA A 273 -9.25 14.76 -8.39
C ALA A 273 -9.20 16.24 -8.82
N GLU A 274 -8.64 17.12 -7.99
CA GLU A 274 -8.52 18.55 -8.28
C GLU A 274 -7.54 18.81 -9.42
N THR A 275 -6.41 18.10 -9.44
CA THR A 275 -5.36 18.27 -10.46
C THR A 275 -5.84 17.81 -11.84
N PHE A 276 -6.51 16.66 -11.90
CA PHE A 276 -6.90 16.03 -13.17
C PHE A 276 -8.39 16.20 -13.50
N ASN A 277 -9.08 17.11 -12.79
CA ASN A 277 -10.50 17.42 -12.97
C ASN A 277 -11.41 16.18 -12.95
N LEU A 278 -11.16 15.25 -12.03
CA LEU A 278 -11.95 14.03 -11.92
C LEU A 278 -13.30 14.30 -11.26
N THR A 279 -14.35 13.75 -11.83
CA THR A 279 -15.68 13.74 -11.20
C THR A 279 -15.69 12.82 -9.98
N LYS A 280 -16.61 13.04 -9.04
CA LYS A 280 -16.81 12.11 -7.90
C LYS A 280 -17.04 10.66 -8.33
N SER A 281 -17.70 10.44 -9.47
CA SER A 281 -17.88 9.07 -10.02
C SER A 281 -16.55 8.47 -10.46
N GLN A 282 -15.71 9.22 -11.16
CA GLN A 282 -14.37 8.75 -11.56
C GLN A 282 -13.48 8.46 -10.35
N VAL A 283 -13.54 9.30 -9.31
CA VAL A 283 -12.83 9.08 -8.05
C VAL A 283 -13.34 7.83 -7.33
N TRP A 284 -14.66 7.60 -7.34
CA TRP A 284 -15.26 6.36 -6.84
C TRP A 284 -14.75 5.14 -7.60
N ASP A 285 -14.69 5.22 -8.93
CA ASP A 285 -14.25 4.11 -9.78
C ASP A 285 -12.77 3.78 -9.54
N LEU A 286 -11.90 4.78 -9.39
CA LEU A 286 -10.50 4.57 -8.96
C LEU A 286 -10.42 3.81 -7.63
N SER A 287 -11.22 4.22 -6.64
CA SER A 287 -11.24 3.57 -5.33
C SER A 287 -11.80 2.15 -5.42
N TYR A 288 -12.84 1.91 -6.22
CA TYR A 288 -13.47 0.61 -6.39
C TYR A 288 -12.58 -0.39 -7.15
N GLU A 289 -11.95 0.06 -8.23
CA GLU A 289 -11.07 -0.79 -9.04
C GLU A 289 -9.81 -1.21 -8.30
N SER A 290 -9.36 -0.44 -7.29
CA SER A 290 -8.21 -0.82 -6.46
C SER A 290 -8.37 -2.19 -5.78
N ILE A 291 -9.62 -2.62 -5.53
CA ILE A 291 -9.93 -3.96 -5.00
C ILE A 291 -9.45 -5.08 -5.95
N SER A 292 -9.43 -4.84 -7.26
CA SER A 292 -8.98 -5.82 -8.24
C SER A 292 -7.47 -6.06 -8.17
N TYR A 293 -6.71 -5.15 -7.55
CA TYR A 293 -5.24 -5.17 -7.54
C TYR A 293 -4.64 -5.61 -6.19
N ILE A 294 -5.47 -5.89 -5.19
CA ILE A 294 -5.00 -6.49 -3.93
C ILE A 294 -4.49 -7.91 -4.16
N PHE A 295 -3.51 -8.32 -3.37
CA PHE A 295 -2.99 -9.69 -3.36
C PHE A 295 -3.90 -10.69 -2.61
N ALA A 296 -4.93 -10.20 -1.92
CA ALA A 296 -5.85 -11.03 -1.16
C ALA A 296 -6.73 -11.94 -2.04
N SER A 297 -7.33 -12.93 -1.41
CA SER A 297 -8.18 -13.93 -2.04
C SER A 297 -9.41 -13.34 -2.75
N ASP A 298 -10.00 -14.14 -3.66
CA ASP A 298 -11.26 -13.77 -4.32
C ASP A 298 -12.42 -13.60 -3.34
N SER A 299 -12.39 -14.29 -2.20
CA SER A 299 -13.36 -14.11 -1.13
C SER A 299 -13.26 -12.71 -0.56
N THR A 300 -12.05 -12.28 -0.17
CA THR A 300 -11.78 -10.94 0.34
C THR A 300 -12.16 -9.88 -0.68
N ARG A 301 -11.76 -10.04 -1.95
CA ARG A 301 -12.17 -9.14 -3.05
C ARG A 301 -13.69 -9.03 -3.17
N SER A 302 -14.40 -10.15 -3.07
CA SER A 302 -15.86 -10.18 -3.17
C SER A 302 -16.55 -9.48 -2.00
N GLU A 303 -16.04 -9.66 -0.78
CA GLU A 303 -16.52 -8.96 0.42
C GLU A 303 -16.31 -7.45 0.32
N LEU A 304 -15.13 -7.02 -0.12
CA LEU A 304 -14.82 -5.60 -0.33
C LEU A 304 -15.72 -4.97 -1.40
N ARG A 305 -15.93 -5.65 -2.53
CA ARG A 305 -16.85 -5.18 -3.57
C ARG A 305 -18.28 -5.02 -3.06
N LYS A 306 -18.76 -5.93 -2.20
CA LYS A 306 -20.06 -5.80 -1.54
C LYS A 306 -20.09 -4.56 -0.61
N LYS A 307 -19.05 -4.35 0.18
CA LYS A 307 -18.93 -3.18 1.06
C LYS A 307 -18.98 -1.88 0.27
N TRP A 308 -18.22 -1.76 -0.82
CA TRP A 308 -18.28 -0.58 -1.70
C TRP A 308 -19.68 -0.38 -2.28
N LYS A 309 -20.30 -1.42 -2.83
CA LYS A 309 -21.66 -1.32 -3.39
C LYS A 309 -22.67 -0.79 -2.38
N ASN A 310 -22.57 -1.22 -1.11
CA ASN A 310 -23.45 -0.74 -0.04
C ASN A 310 -23.17 0.72 0.37
N LEU A 311 -21.91 1.17 0.26
CA LEU A 311 -21.52 2.55 0.58
C LEU A 311 -21.80 3.53 -0.56
N LYS A 312 -21.88 3.06 -1.81
CA LYS A 312 -22.02 3.91 -3.01
C LYS A 312 -23.14 4.94 -2.92
N PRO A 313 -24.39 4.58 -2.55
CA PRO A 313 -25.48 5.56 -2.48
C PRO A 313 -25.23 6.66 -1.44
N LYS A 314 -24.66 6.26 -0.28
CA LYS A 314 -24.39 7.18 0.83
C LYS A 314 -23.33 8.22 0.47
N VAL A 315 -22.22 7.76 -0.13
CA VAL A 315 -21.04 8.58 -0.42
C VAL A 315 -21.26 9.48 -1.64
N LEU A 316 -21.95 8.99 -2.68
CA LEU A 316 -22.21 9.78 -3.89
C LEU A 316 -23.49 10.62 -3.81
N HIS A 317 -24.26 10.48 -2.73
CA HIS A 317 -25.56 11.15 -2.52
C HIS A 317 -26.52 10.95 -3.71
N PHE A 318 -26.59 9.71 -4.21
CA PHE A 318 -27.63 9.27 -5.15
C PHE A 318 -28.85 8.74 -4.39
#